data_AF-A0A931WKB1-F1
#
_entry.id   AF-A0A931WKB1-F1
#
_cell.length_a   1.000
_cell.length_b   1.000
_cell.length_c   1.000
_cell.angle_alpha   90.00
_cell.angle_beta   90.00
_cell.angle_gamma   90.00
#
_symmetry.space_group_name_H-M   'P 1'
#
loop_
_entity.id
_entity.type
_entity.pdbx_description
1 polymer ?
#
loop_
_entity_poly.entity_id
_entity_poly.type
_entity_poly.pdbx_seq_one_letter_code
_entity_poly.pdbx_strand_id
1 'polypeptide(L)'
;MKKVILAVFLFSLTAWLMLSLGLRDKWQTVALAAAPAAKAESIARGGQLYDAWWKMVPGAKEPKDNHPLWALQTTNKRKGSVSWRCKECHGWDYTGKDGAYGGGSHKTGFAGVWNAAQKKSADELAAILKGSANPQHNFSSVLRPEDIADLASFLKGGLVDVKKYVDYKSKKPIGGDAERGKAQFAVCGACHGPDGKKLNFGSDKEPEYVGTVAKENPQEFTHKIRVGQPGSNPPMPGALVLGWDIKQILDVLAYSQTLPEK
;
A
#
# COMPACT_ATOMS: atom_id res chain seq x y z
N MET A 1 50.84 -28.87 65.13
CA MET A 1 51.14 -28.54 66.54
C MET A 1 51.09 -27.02 66.72
N LYS A 2 50.33 -26.54 67.72
CA LYS A 2 50.45 -25.27 68.48
C LYS A 2 50.38 -23.93 67.67
N LYS A 3 49.29 -23.17 67.85
CA LYS A 3 49.07 -21.99 68.75
C LYS A 3 49.65 -20.67 68.19
N VAL A 4 48.81 -19.70 67.78
CA VAL A 4 48.31 -18.48 68.51
C VAL A 4 49.40 -17.39 68.65
N ILE A 5 49.17 -16.14 68.22
CA ILE A 5 48.89 -14.87 68.99
C ILE A 5 48.73 -13.75 67.92
N LEU A 6 47.63 -13.00 67.75
CA LEU A 6 46.96 -11.90 68.52
C LEU A 6 47.59 -10.49 68.40
N ALA A 7 46.86 -9.54 67.79
CA ALA A 7 46.73 -8.09 68.12
C ALA A 7 45.65 -7.48 67.17
N VAL A 8 44.44 -6.98 67.54
CA VAL A 8 44.01 -5.95 68.52
C VAL A 8 44.57 -4.58 68.14
N PHE A 9 43.87 -3.45 67.86
CA PHE A 9 42.58 -2.78 68.16
C PHE A 9 42.29 -1.84 66.95
N LEU A 10 41.16 -1.17 66.67
CA LEU A 10 40.30 -0.33 67.50
C LEU A 10 39.04 0.05 66.67
N PHE A 11 37.86 0.01 67.28
CA PHE A 11 36.59 0.52 66.76
C PHE A 11 36.47 2.02 67.07
N SER A 12 36.04 2.85 66.12
CA SER A 12 35.38 4.12 66.43
C SER A 12 34.18 4.34 65.52
N LEU A 13 33.00 4.23 66.13
CA LEU A 13 31.69 4.55 65.60
C LEU A 13 31.54 6.08 65.57
N THR A 14 31.23 6.67 64.41
CA THR A 14 30.46 7.93 64.34
C THR A 14 29.56 7.89 63.12
N ALA A 15 28.26 7.74 63.38
CA ALA A 15 27.20 7.88 62.40
C ALA A 15 26.66 9.31 62.45
N TRP A 16 26.57 9.97 61.28
CA TRP A 16 25.52 10.90 60.82
C TRP A 16 26.09 11.87 59.78
N LEU A 17 25.55 11.86 58.56
CA LEU A 17 24.54 12.82 58.10
C LEU A 17 24.44 12.74 56.57
N MET A 18 23.22 12.77 56.05
CA MET A 18 22.92 12.74 54.63
C MET A 18 23.56 13.92 53.89
N LEU A 19 24.13 13.66 52.70
CA LEU A 19 24.05 14.62 51.60
C LEU A 19 23.92 13.88 50.27
N SER A 20 22.83 14.23 49.60
CA SER A 20 22.42 13.86 48.26
C SER A 20 23.41 14.28 47.15
N LEU A 21 23.23 13.64 45.99
CA LEU A 21 23.70 13.99 44.63
C LEU A 21 25.07 13.44 44.24
N GLY A 22 25.06 12.53 43.26
CA GLY A 22 26.28 12.08 42.59
C GLY A 22 26.10 10.83 41.73
N LEU A 23 25.42 10.97 40.60
CA LEU A 23 25.50 10.14 39.38
C LEU A 23 25.68 8.61 39.58
N ARG A 24 24.55 7.90 39.67
CA ARG A 24 24.49 6.51 39.19
C ARG A 24 24.04 6.55 37.74
N ASP A 25 24.95 6.16 36.85
CA ASP A 25 24.72 5.95 35.42
C ASP A 25 23.48 5.10 35.17
N LYS A 26 22.37 5.77 34.85
CA LYS A 26 21.17 5.16 34.27
C LYS A 26 21.30 5.19 32.77
N TRP A 27 22.19 4.37 32.22
CA TRP A 27 22.10 4.01 30.81
C TRP A 27 21.08 2.87 30.71
N GLN A 28 19.81 3.20 30.96
CA GLN A 28 18.71 2.40 30.43
C GLN A 28 18.71 2.66 28.94
N THR A 29 19.21 1.68 28.17
CA THR A 29 18.90 1.57 26.75
C THR A 29 17.38 1.46 26.63
N VAL A 30 16.72 2.60 26.41
CA VAL A 30 15.35 2.61 25.92
C VAL A 30 15.44 2.01 24.53
N ALA A 31 15.18 0.72 24.42
CA ALA A 31 14.91 0.09 23.13
C ALA A 31 13.76 0.89 22.53
N LEU A 32 14.05 1.65 21.46
CA LEU A 32 13.02 2.31 20.67
C LEU A 32 12.12 1.17 20.17
N ALA A 33 10.95 1.01 20.78
CA ALA A 33 9.98 0.04 20.29
C ALA A 33 9.71 0.41 18.83
N ALA A 34 10.07 -0.47 17.91
CA ALA A 34 9.74 -0.29 16.50
C ALA A 34 8.22 -0.07 16.44
N ALA A 35 7.79 1.01 15.78
CA ALA A 35 6.37 1.26 15.59
C ALA A 35 5.73 -0.02 15.02
N PRO A 36 4.61 -0.49 15.57
CA PRO A 36 3.99 -1.72 15.10
C PRO A 36 3.73 -1.60 13.60
N ALA A 37 4.13 -2.63 12.84
CA ALA A 37 3.84 -2.69 11.42
C ALA A 37 2.34 -2.52 11.19
N ALA A 38 1.95 -1.75 10.17
CA ALA A 38 0.54 -1.54 9.86
C ALA A 38 -0.16 -2.87 9.58
N LYS A 39 -1.39 -3.02 10.07
CA LYS A 39 -2.18 -4.24 9.88
C LYS A 39 -2.52 -4.45 8.41
N ALA A 40 -2.56 -5.71 7.96
CA ALA A 40 -2.83 -6.08 6.57
C ALA A 40 -4.16 -5.50 6.05
N GLU A 41 -5.17 -5.42 6.92
CA GLU A 41 -6.49 -4.86 6.61
C GLU A 41 -6.42 -3.35 6.33
N SER A 42 -5.64 -2.61 7.12
CA SER A 42 -5.42 -1.17 6.92
C SER A 42 -4.68 -0.91 5.62
N ILE A 43 -3.65 -1.72 5.33
CA ILE A 43 -2.91 -1.66 4.06
C ILE A 43 -3.83 -1.98 2.86
N ALA A 44 -4.64 -3.04 2.94
CA ALA A 44 -5.55 -3.41 1.87
C ALA A 44 -6.60 -2.32 1.62
N ARG A 45 -7.22 -1.81 2.70
CA ARG A 45 -8.18 -0.71 2.61
C ARG A 45 -7.56 0.56 2.05
N GLY A 46 -6.34 0.91 2.45
CA GLY A 46 -5.59 2.03 1.88
C GLY A 46 -5.31 1.88 0.39
N GLY A 47 -5.04 0.65 -0.07
CA GLY A 47 -4.91 0.37 -1.50
C GLY A 47 -6.23 0.56 -2.27
N GLN A 48 -7.35 0.10 -1.71
CA GLN A 48 -8.68 0.33 -2.29
C GLN A 48 -9.03 1.84 -2.35
N LEU A 49 -8.65 2.61 -1.33
CA LEU A 49 -8.78 4.07 -1.32
C LEU A 49 -7.93 4.74 -2.41
N TYR A 50 -6.70 4.25 -2.64
CA TYR A 50 -5.80 4.75 -3.69
C TYR A 50 -6.40 4.59 -5.10
N ASP A 51 -7.19 3.53 -5.30
CA ASP A 51 -7.93 3.28 -6.52
C ASP A 51 -9.13 4.23 -6.67
N ALA A 52 -10.14 4.13 -5.79
CA ALA A 52 -11.38 4.88 -5.91
C ALA A 52 -11.99 5.15 -4.53
N TRP A 53 -11.44 6.13 -3.80
CA TRP A 53 -11.77 6.38 -2.39
C TRP A 53 -13.26 6.58 -2.11
N TRP A 54 -14.02 7.20 -3.02
CA TRP A 54 -15.45 7.45 -2.81
C TRP A 54 -16.29 6.16 -2.75
N LYS A 55 -15.76 5.04 -3.23
CA LYS A 55 -16.39 3.71 -3.10
C LYS A 55 -16.11 3.04 -1.75
N MET A 56 -15.14 3.56 -0.99
CA MET A 56 -14.71 3.02 0.31
C MET A 56 -15.10 3.89 1.51
N VAL A 57 -15.40 5.17 1.27
CA VAL A 57 -15.81 6.12 2.29
C VAL A 57 -17.35 6.10 2.41
N PRO A 58 -17.91 5.73 3.58
CA PRO A 58 -19.36 5.71 3.78
C PRO A 58 -19.99 7.07 3.51
N GLY A 59 -21.04 7.09 2.67
CA GLY A 59 -21.78 8.31 2.31
C GLY A 59 -21.03 9.26 1.37
N ALA A 60 -19.81 8.94 0.94
CA ALA A 60 -19.10 9.75 -0.04
C ALA A 60 -19.82 9.71 -1.39
N LYS A 61 -19.87 10.88 -2.04
CA LYS A 61 -20.39 11.02 -3.40
C LYS A 61 -19.23 10.93 -4.39
N GLU A 62 -19.49 10.30 -5.52
CA GLU A 62 -18.54 10.31 -6.63
C GLU A 62 -18.28 11.76 -7.11
N PRO A 63 -17.02 12.21 -7.19
CA PRO A 63 -16.71 13.55 -7.66
C PRO A 63 -17.13 13.77 -9.11
N LYS A 64 -17.82 14.87 -9.39
CA LYS A 64 -18.26 15.22 -10.75
C LYS A 64 -17.27 16.12 -11.48
N ASP A 65 -16.64 17.03 -10.74
CA ASP A 65 -15.65 17.97 -11.27
C ASP A 65 -14.24 17.37 -11.25
N ASN A 66 -13.31 18.03 -11.96
CA ASN A 66 -11.91 17.62 -11.94
C ASN A 66 -11.25 17.93 -10.60
N HIS A 67 -10.30 17.10 -10.18
CA HIS A 67 -9.40 17.43 -9.09
C HIS A 67 -8.64 18.73 -9.42
N PRO A 68 -8.46 19.69 -8.49
CA PRO A 68 -7.86 20.99 -8.81
C PRO A 68 -6.49 20.90 -9.50
N LEU A 69 -5.64 19.99 -9.03
CA LEU A 69 -4.31 19.74 -9.62
C LEU A 69 -4.36 19.11 -11.03
N TRP A 70 -5.50 18.60 -11.49
CA TRP A 70 -5.63 18.02 -12.84
C TRP A 70 -5.37 19.05 -13.94
N ALA A 71 -5.55 20.35 -13.66
CA ALA A 71 -5.25 21.44 -14.58
C ALA A 71 -3.74 21.62 -14.85
N LEU A 72 -2.86 21.01 -14.04
CA LEU A 72 -1.41 21.08 -14.23
C LEU A 72 -0.88 20.15 -15.34
N GLN A 73 -1.75 19.35 -15.95
CA GLN A 73 -1.40 18.48 -17.07
C GLN A 73 -2.39 18.67 -18.22
N THR A 74 -1.94 18.40 -19.45
CA THR A 74 -2.78 18.53 -20.66
C THR A 74 -2.82 17.25 -21.51
N THR A 75 -2.09 16.19 -21.13
CA THR A 75 -1.92 14.98 -21.92
C THR A 75 -3.04 13.96 -21.72
N ASN A 76 -3.54 13.79 -20.49
CA ASN A 76 -4.66 12.91 -20.17
C ASN A 76 -5.98 13.69 -20.24
N LYS A 77 -6.86 13.31 -21.17
CA LYS A 77 -8.12 14.03 -21.46
C LYS A 77 -9.32 13.55 -20.64
N ARG A 78 -9.13 12.58 -19.72
CA ARG A 78 -10.18 12.13 -18.82
C ARG A 78 -10.61 13.26 -17.87
N LYS A 79 -11.82 13.14 -17.33
CA LYS A 79 -12.49 14.18 -16.54
C LYS A 79 -13.21 13.58 -15.33
N GLY A 80 -13.67 14.45 -14.44
CA GLY A 80 -14.49 14.12 -13.29
C GLY A 80 -13.77 13.18 -12.32
N SER A 81 -14.50 12.20 -11.79
CA SER A 81 -14.03 11.24 -10.79
C SER A 81 -12.71 10.54 -11.13
N VAL A 82 -12.41 10.33 -12.42
CA VAL A 82 -11.13 9.74 -12.85
C VAL A 82 -9.94 10.55 -12.34
N SER A 83 -10.01 11.88 -12.41
CA SER A 83 -8.93 12.77 -11.96
C SER A 83 -8.73 12.79 -10.43
N TRP A 84 -9.67 12.22 -9.68
CA TRP A 84 -9.62 12.10 -8.21
C TRP A 84 -9.05 10.76 -7.73
N ARG A 85 -8.78 9.82 -8.64
CA ARG A 85 -8.15 8.54 -8.31
C ARG A 85 -6.65 8.76 -8.13
N CYS A 86 -6.10 8.38 -6.97
CA CYS A 86 -4.65 8.56 -6.72
C CYS A 86 -3.83 7.85 -7.79
N LYS A 87 -4.27 6.66 -8.20
CA LYS A 87 -3.64 5.90 -9.30
C LYS A 87 -3.60 6.66 -10.63
N GLU A 88 -4.52 7.59 -10.89
CA GLU A 88 -4.55 8.27 -12.19
C GLU A 88 -3.39 9.26 -12.32
N CYS A 89 -3.01 9.91 -11.21
CA CYS A 89 -1.84 10.77 -11.15
C CYS A 89 -0.55 9.96 -10.92
N HIS A 90 -0.60 9.00 -10.00
CA HIS A 90 0.60 8.34 -9.46
C HIS A 90 0.89 6.94 -10.04
N GLY A 91 0.04 6.47 -10.94
CA GLY A 91 0.18 5.18 -11.65
C GLY A 91 -0.30 3.99 -10.83
N TRP A 92 -0.70 2.93 -11.54
CA TRP A 92 -0.97 1.61 -10.94
C TRP A 92 0.29 0.95 -10.37
N ASP A 93 1.45 1.35 -10.87
CA ASP A 93 2.76 0.90 -10.41
C ASP A 93 3.43 1.84 -9.40
N TYR A 94 2.70 2.88 -8.94
CA TYR A 94 3.16 3.85 -7.94
C TYR A 94 4.34 4.72 -8.38
N THR A 95 4.74 4.66 -9.65
CA THR A 95 5.89 5.40 -10.21
C THR A 95 5.50 6.52 -11.18
N GLY A 96 4.20 6.72 -11.42
CA GLY A 96 3.66 7.83 -12.19
C GLY A 96 4.31 7.98 -13.57
N LYS A 97 4.79 9.19 -13.89
CA LYS A 97 5.48 9.51 -15.15
C LYS A 97 6.72 8.66 -15.41
N ASP A 98 7.34 8.10 -14.38
CA ASP A 98 8.56 7.31 -14.51
C ASP A 98 8.25 5.82 -14.75
N GLY A 99 6.97 5.44 -14.75
CA GLY A 99 6.48 4.06 -14.92
C GLY A 99 5.59 3.86 -16.13
N ALA A 100 4.58 3.00 -15.97
CA ALA A 100 3.61 2.67 -17.01
C ALA A 100 2.86 3.91 -17.53
N TYR A 101 2.78 4.98 -16.72
CA TYR A 101 2.11 6.24 -17.07
C TYR A 101 3.09 7.30 -17.63
N GLY A 102 4.32 6.92 -17.99
CA GLY A 102 5.23 7.77 -18.77
C GLY A 102 4.77 8.01 -20.21
N GLY A 103 3.88 7.14 -20.71
CA GLY A 103 3.31 7.18 -22.05
C GLY A 103 1.85 6.71 -22.08
N GLY A 104 1.31 6.56 -23.30
CA GLY A 104 -0.05 6.06 -23.52
C GLY A 104 -1.16 7.02 -23.06
N SER A 105 -2.39 6.51 -23.06
CA SER A 105 -3.59 7.30 -22.78
C SER A 105 -3.68 7.81 -21.33
N HIS A 106 -2.91 7.22 -20.40
CA HIS A 106 -2.90 7.62 -18.98
C HIS A 106 -1.80 8.62 -18.63
N LYS A 107 -0.94 9.02 -19.57
CA LYS A 107 0.16 9.95 -19.30
C LYS A 107 -0.33 11.27 -18.72
N THR A 108 0.17 11.63 -17.55
CA THR A 108 -0.11 12.92 -16.87
C THR A 108 1.15 13.76 -16.64
N GLY A 109 2.32 13.14 -16.56
CA GLY A 109 3.56 13.82 -16.17
C GLY A 109 3.71 14.05 -14.66
N PHE A 110 2.77 13.59 -13.83
CA PHE A 110 2.92 13.63 -12.37
C PHE A 110 3.90 12.57 -11.87
N ALA A 111 4.61 12.89 -10.79
CA ALA A 111 5.50 11.94 -10.13
C ALA A 111 4.71 10.82 -9.46
N GLY A 112 5.30 9.62 -9.36
CA GLY A 112 4.76 8.55 -8.53
C GLY A 112 4.95 8.80 -7.03
N VAL A 113 4.35 7.92 -6.21
CA VAL A 113 4.44 7.95 -4.74
C VAL A 113 5.60 7.12 -4.18
N TRP A 114 6.25 6.27 -5.00
CA TRP A 114 7.30 5.36 -4.55
C TRP A 114 8.40 6.03 -3.72
N ASN A 115 8.98 7.12 -4.24
CA ASN A 115 10.08 7.81 -3.55
C ASN A 115 9.64 8.43 -2.22
N ALA A 116 8.41 8.96 -2.16
CA ALA A 116 7.86 9.52 -0.93
C ALA A 116 7.65 8.40 0.11
N ALA A 117 7.08 7.28 -0.30
CA ALA A 117 6.88 6.11 0.55
C ALA A 117 8.16 5.57 1.20
N GLN A 118 9.27 5.54 0.44
CA GLN A 118 10.56 5.09 0.97
C GLN A 118 11.16 6.10 1.97
N LYS A 119 11.07 7.40 1.68
CA LYS A 119 11.79 8.44 2.43
C LYS A 119 11.03 9.03 3.62
N LYS A 120 9.70 8.90 3.63
CA LYS A 120 8.84 9.55 4.63
C LYS A 120 8.25 8.54 5.60
N SER A 121 7.96 9.01 6.81
CA SER A 121 7.14 8.30 7.79
C SER A 121 5.66 8.27 7.36
N ALA A 122 4.87 7.39 7.97
CA ALA A 122 3.42 7.35 7.74
C ALA A 122 2.75 8.70 8.12
N ASP A 123 3.21 9.35 9.19
CA ASP A 123 2.66 10.65 9.61
C ASP A 123 2.97 11.77 8.63
N GLU A 124 4.18 11.80 8.06
CA GLU A 124 4.52 12.75 6.99
C GLU A 124 3.69 12.51 5.72
N LEU A 125 3.46 11.24 5.36
CA LEU A 125 2.60 10.88 4.22
C LEU A 125 1.15 11.33 4.49
N ALA A 126 0.62 11.10 5.69
CA ALA A 126 -0.68 11.59 6.12
C ALA A 126 -0.75 13.12 6.10
N ALA A 127 0.31 13.83 6.51
CA ALA A 127 0.37 15.28 6.44
C ALA A 127 0.31 15.80 4.99
N ILE A 128 0.98 15.12 4.05
CA ILE A 128 0.94 15.46 2.62
C ILE A 128 -0.46 15.22 2.03
N LEU A 129 -1.13 14.13 2.41
CA LEU A 129 -2.53 13.87 2.05
C LEU A 129 -3.48 14.95 2.60
N LYS A 130 -3.10 15.60 3.70
CA LYS A 130 -3.79 16.76 4.30
C LYS A 130 -3.31 18.11 3.72
N GLY A 131 -2.49 18.09 2.68
CA GLY A 131 -2.06 19.28 1.93
C GLY A 131 -0.83 20.00 2.47
N SER A 132 -0.04 19.41 3.37
CA SER A 132 1.16 20.07 3.94
C SER A 132 2.21 20.46 2.89
N ALA A 133 2.33 19.67 1.81
CA ALA A 133 3.24 19.96 0.70
C ALA A 133 2.59 20.82 -0.40
N ASN A 134 1.27 20.73 -0.55
CA ASN A 134 0.49 21.53 -1.50
C ASN A 134 -0.96 21.59 -1.03
N PRO A 135 -1.51 22.79 -0.70
CA PRO A 135 -2.89 22.92 -0.24
C PRO A 135 -3.95 22.37 -1.22
N GLN A 136 -3.67 22.36 -2.52
CA GLN A 136 -4.58 21.82 -3.54
C GLN A 136 -4.55 20.28 -3.62
N HIS A 137 -3.62 19.62 -2.92
CA HIS A 137 -3.56 18.17 -2.73
C HIS A 137 -4.25 17.74 -1.42
N ASN A 138 -5.03 18.62 -0.78
CA ASN A 138 -5.67 18.32 0.49
C ASN A 138 -6.95 17.50 0.31
N PHE A 139 -6.95 16.27 0.82
CA PHE A 139 -8.10 15.37 0.81
C PHE A 139 -8.97 15.42 2.09
N SER A 140 -8.62 16.26 3.07
CA SER A 140 -9.32 16.28 4.38
C SER A 140 -10.79 16.68 4.31
N SER A 141 -11.24 17.28 3.20
CA SER A 141 -12.64 17.61 2.97
C SER A 141 -13.48 16.43 2.48
N VAL A 142 -12.84 15.37 1.99
CA VAL A 142 -13.51 14.20 1.38
C VAL A 142 -13.13 12.87 2.01
N LEU A 143 -12.03 12.82 2.78
CA LEU A 143 -11.56 11.67 3.52
C LEU A 143 -11.61 11.93 5.02
N ARG A 144 -12.05 10.94 5.78
CA ARG A 144 -12.03 10.97 7.25
C ARG A 144 -10.61 10.69 7.75
N PRO A 145 -10.27 11.03 9.00
CA PRO A 145 -8.93 10.78 9.55
C PRO A 145 -8.47 9.31 9.43
N GLU A 146 -9.38 8.36 9.61
CA GLU A 146 -9.12 6.93 9.45
C GLU A 146 -8.82 6.54 7.99
N ASP A 147 -9.46 7.17 7.01
CA ASP A 147 -9.21 6.92 5.59
C ASP A 147 -7.81 7.42 5.19
N ILE A 148 -7.42 8.58 5.73
CA ILE A 148 -6.08 9.13 5.54
C ILE A 148 -5.02 8.23 6.21
N ALA A 149 -5.30 7.71 7.40
CA ALA A 149 -4.40 6.79 8.10
C ALA A 149 -4.21 5.46 7.34
N ASP A 150 -5.28 4.91 6.76
CA ASP A 150 -5.21 3.70 5.93
C ASP A 150 -4.42 3.95 4.64
N LEU A 151 -4.66 5.08 3.95
CA LEU A 151 -3.85 5.49 2.80
C LEU A 151 -2.38 5.63 3.15
N ALA A 152 -2.06 6.30 4.27
CA ALA A 152 -0.67 6.44 4.72
C ALA A 152 -0.04 5.09 5.04
N SER A 153 -0.79 4.16 5.64
CA SER A 153 -0.35 2.80 5.92
C SER A 153 -0.08 2.02 4.63
N PHE A 154 -0.96 2.12 3.63
CA PHE A 154 -0.73 1.53 2.31
C PHE A 154 0.48 2.13 1.59
N LEU A 155 0.61 3.45 1.60
CA LEU A 155 1.77 4.11 1.00
C LEU A 155 3.07 3.69 1.68
N LYS A 156 3.08 3.54 3.01
CA LYS A 156 4.31 3.19 3.73
C LYS A 156 4.68 1.71 3.66
N GLY A 157 3.68 0.81 3.79
CA GLY A 157 3.91 -0.63 3.94
C GLY A 157 3.31 -1.51 2.84
N GLY A 158 2.47 -0.97 1.96
CA GLY A 158 1.72 -1.73 0.97
C GLY A 158 2.26 -1.71 -0.45
N LEU A 159 3.12 -0.75 -0.79
CA LEU A 159 3.65 -0.61 -2.15
C LEU A 159 4.60 -1.76 -2.49
N VAL A 160 4.55 -2.20 -3.75
CA VAL A 160 5.51 -3.16 -4.32
C VAL A 160 6.13 -2.56 -5.57
N ASP A 161 7.39 -2.88 -5.81
CA ASP A 161 8.10 -2.44 -7.01
C ASP A 161 7.62 -3.29 -8.19
N VAL A 162 6.52 -2.87 -8.81
CA VAL A 162 5.85 -3.64 -9.87
C VAL A 162 6.78 -3.90 -11.05
N LYS A 163 7.77 -3.03 -11.30
CA LYS A 163 8.76 -3.22 -12.37
C LYS A 163 9.66 -4.43 -12.16
N LYS A 164 9.86 -4.88 -10.91
CA LYS A 164 10.61 -6.11 -10.62
C LYS A 164 9.82 -7.38 -10.95
N TYR A 165 8.51 -7.26 -11.08
CA TYR A 165 7.60 -8.39 -11.15
C TYR A 165 6.80 -8.45 -12.44
N VAL A 166 6.75 -7.37 -13.22
CA VAL A 166 6.06 -7.30 -14.51
C VAL A 166 7.00 -6.67 -15.53
N ASP A 167 7.21 -7.37 -16.64
CA ASP A 167 7.92 -6.82 -17.79
C ASP A 167 6.95 -5.91 -18.58
N TYR A 168 7.28 -4.63 -18.69
CA TYR A 168 6.33 -3.64 -19.23
C TYR A 168 6.18 -3.72 -20.75
N LYS A 169 7.14 -4.32 -21.45
CA LYS A 169 7.12 -4.45 -22.91
C LYS A 169 6.23 -5.60 -23.34
N SER A 170 6.44 -6.77 -22.75
CA SER A 170 5.68 -8.01 -22.99
C SER A 170 4.39 -8.08 -22.17
N LYS A 171 4.26 -7.24 -21.14
CA LYS A 171 3.18 -7.25 -20.14
C LYS A 171 3.11 -8.56 -19.34
N LYS A 172 4.16 -9.38 -19.34
CA LYS A 172 4.18 -10.68 -18.66
C LYS A 172 4.70 -10.55 -17.22
N PRO A 173 4.23 -11.39 -16.27
CA PRO A 173 4.85 -11.51 -14.96
C PRO A 173 6.26 -12.07 -15.09
N ILE A 174 7.19 -11.57 -14.27
CA ILE A 174 8.55 -12.08 -14.13
C ILE A 174 8.55 -13.11 -13.00
N GLY A 175 8.76 -14.38 -13.33
CA GLY A 175 8.84 -15.48 -12.36
C GLY A 175 7.50 -16.07 -11.90
N GLY A 176 6.40 -15.79 -12.60
CA GLY A 176 5.10 -16.43 -12.35
C GLY A 176 4.97 -17.80 -13.01
N ASP A 177 4.25 -18.72 -12.35
CA ASP A 177 3.94 -20.08 -12.82
C ASP A 177 2.43 -20.24 -12.98
N ALA A 178 2.02 -20.49 -14.23
CA ALA A 178 0.61 -20.60 -14.58
C ALA A 178 -0.06 -21.86 -14.01
N GLU A 179 0.65 -22.95 -13.76
CA GLU A 179 0.06 -24.17 -13.19
C GLU A 179 -0.24 -23.98 -11.70
N ARG A 180 0.70 -23.39 -10.95
CA ARG A 180 0.40 -22.95 -9.56
C ARG A 180 -0.69 -21.89 -9.53
N GLY A 181 -0.64 -20.94 -10.48
CA GLY A 181 -1.62 -19.89 -10.64
C GLY A 181 -3.03 -20.40 -10.89
N LYS A 182 -3.18 -21.48 -11.65
CA LYS A 182 -4.47 -22.13 -11.93
C LYS A 182 -5.11 -22.67 -10.64
N ALA A 183 -4.32 -23.36 -9.81
CA ALA A 183 -4.81 -23.87 -8.53
C ALA A 183 -5.22 -22.73 -7.59
N GLN A 184 -4.42 -21.66 -7.52
CA GLN A 184 -4.70 -20.47 -6.71
C GLN A 184 -5.92 -19.68 -7.21
N PHE A 185 -6.08 -19.58 -8.54
CA PHE A 185 -7.20 -18.87 -9.17
C PHE A 185 -8.54 -19.50 -8.83
N ALA A 186 -8.62 -20.77 -8.40
CA ALA A 186 -9.86 -21.38 -7.95
C ALA A 186 -10.59 -20.54 -6.87
N VAL A 187 -9.84 -19.86 -5.99
CA VAL A 187 -10.38 -18.92 -5.00
C VAL A 187 -11.06 -17.72 -5.69
N CYS A 188 -10.44 -17.16 -6.72
CA CYS A 188 -10.99 -16.06 -7.52
C CYS A 188 -12.17 -16.53 -8.38
N GLY A 189 -12.06 -17.72 -8.96
CA GLY A 189 -13.05 -18.35 -9.83
C GLY A 189 -14.38 -18.65 -9.15
N ALA A 190 -14.41 -18.75 -7.82
CA ALA A 190 -15.67 -18.83 -7.06
C ALA A 190 -16.62 -17.65 -7.36
N CYS A 191 -16.06 -16.46 -7.57
CA CYS A 191 -16.80 -15.26 -7.96
C CYS A 191 -16.67 -14.95 -9.46
N HIS A 192 -15.47 -15.10 -10.04
CA HIS A 192 -15.17 -14.72 -11.42
C HIS A 192 -15.48 -15.81 -12.46
N GLY A 193 -15.86 -17.01 -12.03
CA GLY A 193 -16.00 -18.18 -12.91
C GLY A 193 -14.65 -18.83 -13.23
N PRO A 194 -14.63 -20.13 -13.60
CA PRO A 194 -13.39 -20.84 -13.92
C PRO A 194 -12.68 -20.28 -15.18
N ASP A 195 -13.43 -19.62 -16.06
CA ASP A 195 -12.91 -18.93 -17.25
C ASP A 195 -12.67 -17.42 -17.03
N GLY A 196 -12.97 -16.91 -15.83
CA GLY A 196 -12.83 -15.49 -15.48
C GLY A 196 -13.85 -14.54 -16.13
N LYS A 197 -14.92 -15.07 -16.76
CA LYS A 197 -15.91 -14.26 -17.51
C LYS A 197 -17.23 -14.02 -16.78
N LYS A 198 -17.43 -14.58 -15.59
CA LYS A 198 -18.72 -14.48 -14.86
C LYS A 198 -19.11 -13.05 -14.52
N LEU A 199 -18.12 -12.16 -14.35
CA LEU A 199 -18.31 -10.76 -14.02
C LEU A 199 -17.73 -9.90 -15.15
N ASN A 200 -18.58 -9.15 -15.85
CA ASN A 200 -18.17 -8.14 -16.82
C ASN A 200 -17.91 -6.81 -16.09
N PHE A 201 -16.67 -6.33 -16.13
CA PHE A 201 -16.26 -5.06 -15.50
C PHE A 201 -16.49 -3.85 -16.41
N GLY A 202 -16.72 -4.10 -17.69
CA GLY A 202 -16.99 -3.09 -18.71
C GLY A 202 -18.49 -2.94 -18.97
N SER A 203 -18.84 -2.92 -20.25
CA SER A 203 -20.23 -2.90 -20.71
C SER A 203 -20.51 -4.09 -21.63
N ASP A 204 -21.77 -4.33 -21.98
CA ASP A 204 -22.11 -5.38 -22.95
C ASP A 204 -21.47 -5.14 -24.34
N LYS A 205 -21.21 -3.87 -24.69
CA LYS A 205 -20.59 -3.49 -25.96
C LYS A 205 -19.07 -3.52 -25.94
N GLU A 206 -18.50 -3.25 -24.77
CA GLU A 206 -17.05 -3.25 -24.53
C GLU A 206 -16.79 -4.06 -23.26
N PRO A 207 -16.87 -5.41 -23.34
CA PRO A 207 -16.74 -6.22 -22.16
C PRO A 207 -15.29 -6.21 -21.66
N GLU A 208 -15.14 -6.34 -20.35
CA GLU A 208 -13.85 -6.44 -19.69
C GLU A 208 -13.93 -7.56 -18.65
N TYR A 209 -13.03 -8.53 -18.75
CA TYR A 209 -12.97 -9.70 -17.89
C TYR A 209 -11.60 -9.83 -17.23
N VAL A 210 -11.45 -10.84 -16.36
CA VAL A 210 -10.18 -11.12 -15.68
C VAL A 210 -9.02 -11.23 -16.69
N GLY A 211 -9.21 -12.00 -17.77
CA GLY A 211 -8.18 -12.18 -18.81
C GLY A 211 -7.84 -10.89 -19.54
N THR A 212 -8.83 -10.02 -19.80
CA THR A 212 -8.65 -8.69 -20.40
C THR A 212 -7.75 -7.83 -19.52
N VAL A 213 -8.08 -7.67 -18.23
CA VAL A 213 -7.29 -6.84 -17.31
C VAL A 213 -5.88 -7.41 -17.12
N ALA A 214 -5.75 -8.73 -16.98
CA ALA A 214 -4.47 -9.40 -16.80
C ALA A 214 -3.50 -9.15 -17.97
N LYS A 215 -3.99 -9.15 -19.21
CA LYS A 215 -3.17 -8.97 -20.42
C LYS A 215 -2.98 -7.50 -20.80
N GLU A 216 -4.04 -6.70 -20.71
CA GLU A 216 -3.98 -5.30 -21.14
C GLU A 216 -3.29 -4.40 -20.11
N ASN A 217 -3.50 -4.67 -18.81
CA ASN A 217 -3.01 -3.85 -17.70
C ASN A 217 -2.59 -4.70 -16.48
N PRO A 218 -1.46 -5.44 -16.59
CA PRO A 218 -0.97 -6.29 -15.50
C PRO A 218 -0.64 -5.53 -14.21
N GLN A 219 -0.35 -4.22 -14.29
CA GLN A 219 -0.12 -3.38 -13.10
C GLN A 219 -1.42 -3.17 -12.31
N GLU A 220 -2.52 -2.88 -13.00
CA GLU A 220 -3.86 -2.78 -12.40
C GLU A 220 -4.29 -4.12 -11.80
N PHE A 221 -4.12 -5.20 -12.56
CA PHE A 221 -4.39 -6.55 -12.10
C PHE A 221 -3.64 -6.85 -10.79
N THR A 222 -2.33 -6.61 -10.77
CA THR A 222 -1.46 -6.86 -9.60
C THR A 222 -1.91 -6.03 -8.40
N HIS A 223 -2.27 -4.75 -8.60
CA HIS A 223 -2.79 -3.91 -7.52
C HIS A 223 -4.09 -4.49 -6.95
N LYS A 224 -5.10 -4.71 -7.81
CA LYS A 224 -6.44 -5.12 -7.38
C LYS A 224 -6.47 -6.49 -6.73
N ILE A 225 -5.66 -7.46 -7.20
CA ILE A 225 -5.58 -8.75 -6.50
C ILE A 225 -4.91 -8.61 -5.14
N ARG A 226 -3.86 -7.79 -5.01
CA ARG A 226 -3.16 -7.62 -3.73
C ARG A 226 -4.04 -6.97 -2.67
N VAL A 227 -4.73 -5.88 -3.03
CA VAL A 227 -5.43 -5.03 -2.05
C VAL A 227 -6.95 -5.07 -2.15
N GLY A 228 -7.50 -5.68 -3.19
CA GLY A 228 -8.94 -5.81 -3.42
C GLY A 228 -9.51 -4.76 -4.38
N GLN A 229 -10.80 -4.92 -4.70
CA GLN A 229 -11.53 -4.00 -5.58
C GLN A 229 -12.47 -3.09 -4.77
N PRO A 230 -12.31 -1.76 -4.83
CA PRO A 230 -13.19 -0.85 -4.11
C PRO A 230 -14.63 -0.91 -4.63
N GLY A 231 -15.60 -0.94 -3.71
CA GLY A 231 -17.04 -0.91 -4.03
C GLY A 231 -17.59 -2.14 -4.77
N SER A 232 -16.84 -3.25 -4.81
CA SER A 232 -17.30 -4.50 -5.44
C SER A 232 -18.42 -5.17 -4.63
N ASN A 233 -19.35 -5.83 -5.33
CA ASN A 233 -20.38 -6.68 -4.75
C ASN A 233 -20.53 -7.97 -5.58
N PRO A 234 -20.21 -9.16 -5.04
CA PRO A 234 -19.69 -9.40 -3.69
C PRO A 234 -18.34 -8.70 -3.47
N PRO A 235 -17.96 -8.38 -2.21
CA PRO A 235 -16.66 -7.79 -1.93
C PRO A 235 -15.52 -8.66 -2.45
N MET A 236 -14.60 -8.05 -3.20
CA MET A 236 -13.34 -8.68 -3.60
C MET A 236 -12.25 -8.28 -2.60
N PRO A 237 -11.95 -9.13 -1.61
CA PRO A 237 -10.87 -8.87 -0.66
C PRO A 237 -9.50 -8.90 -1.35
N GLY A 238 -8.54 -8.18 -0.78
CA GLY A 238 -7.15 -8.29 -1.22
C GLY A 238 -6.52 -9.60 -0.76
N ALA A 239 -5.78 -10.27 -1.64
CA ALA A 239 -5.02 -11.46 -1.29
C ALA A 239 -4.01 -11.22 -0.13
N LEU A 240 -3.61 -9.95 0.09
CA LEU A 240 -2.81 -9.56 1.25
C LEU A 240 -3.49 -9.93 2.59
N VAL A 241 -4.81 -9.72 2.73
CA VAL A 241 -5.53 -10.10 3.96
C VAL A 241 -5.72 -11.62 4.07
N LEU A 242 -5.56 -12.35 2.97
CA LEU A 242 -5.54 -13.81 2.94
C LEU A 242 -4.14 -14.38 3.22
N GLY A 243 -3.16 -13.53 3.52
CA GLY A 243 -1.78 -13.93 3.83
C GLY A 243 -0.94 -14.31 2.61
N TRP A 244 -1.37 -13.95 1.40
CA TRP A 244 -0.62 -14.28 0.19
C TRP A 244 0.62 -13.40 0.01
N ASP A 245 1.70 -14.02 -0.44
CA ASP A 245 2.90 -13.31 -0.86
C ASP A 245 2.81 -12.82 -2.31
N ILE A 246 3.78 -12.00 -2.73
CA ILE A 246 3.81 -11.47 -4.10
C ILE A 246 3.94 -12.56 -5.15
N LYS A 247 4.61 -13.67 -4.84
CA LYS A 247 4.85 -14.75 -5.80
C LYS A 247 3.56 -15.47 -6.16
N GLN A 248 2.67 -15.69 -5.18
CA GLN A 248 1.33 -16.23 -5.43
C GLN A 248 0.50 -15.30 -6.34
N ILE A 249 0.64 -13.98 -6.18
CA ILE A 249 -0.03 -13.00 -7.06
C ILE A 249 0.48 -13.12 -8.51
N LEU A 250 1.79 -13.32 -8.68
CA LEU A 250 2.40 -13.45 -10.01
C LEU A 250 2.07 -14.77 -10.68
N ASP A 251 1.99 -15.85 -9.90
CA ASP A 251 1.48 -17.15 -10.36
C ASP A 251 0.03 -16.96 -10.88
N VAL A 252 -0.87 -16.30 -10.12
CA VAL A 252 -2.24 -15.99 -10.58
C VAL A 252 -2.27 -15.05 -11.79
N LEU A 253 -1.40 -14.05 -11.87
CA LEU A 253 -1.29 -13.19 -13.06
C LEU A 253 -0.88 -14.03 -14.28
N ALA A 254 0.10 -14.93 -14.14
CA ALA A 254 0.56 -15.80 -15.22
C ALA A 254 -0.58 -16.68 -15.76
N TYR A 255 -1.35 -17.30 -14.86
CA TYR A 255 -2.53 -18.07 -15.24
C TYR A 255 -3.64 -17.21 -15.84
N SER A 256 -3.93 -16.06 -15.24
CA SER A 256 -5.02 -15.18 -15.71
C SER A 256 -4.76 -14.65 -17.11
N GLN A 257 -3.50 -14.54 -17.52
CA GLN A 257 -3.11 -14.22 -18.90
C GLN A 257 -3.31 -15.36 -19.91
N THR A 258 -3.71 -16.57 -19.47
CA THR A 258 -4.17 -17.65 -20.36
C THR A 258 -5.69 -17.67 -20.52
N LEU A 259 -6.43 -16.89 -19.72
CA LEU A 259 -7.89 -16.85 -19.76
C LEU A 259 -8.40 -16.05 -20.98
N PRO A 260 -9.65 -16.30 -21.43
CA PRO A 260 -10.25 -15.55 -22.54
C PRO A 260 -10.30 -14.04 -22.30
N GLU A 261 -10.26 -13.28 -23.39
CA GLU A 261 -10.49 -11.83 -23.43
C GLU A 261 -11.92 -11.51 -23.89
N LYS A 262 -12.18 -10.21 -24.04
CA LYS A 262 -13.38 -9.63 -24.63
C LYS A 262 -13.77 -10.26 -25.97
#